data_AF-A0A194X9H5-F1
#
_entry.id   AF-A0A194X9H5-F1
#
_cell.length_a   1.000
_cell.length_b   1.000
_cell.length_c   1.000
_cell.angle_alpha   90.00
_cell.angle_beta   90.00
_cell.angle_gamma   90.00
#
_symmetry.space_group_name_H-M   'P 1'
#
loop_
_entity.id
_entity.type
_entity.pdbx_description
1 polymer ?
#
loop_
_entity_poly.entity_id
_entity_poly.type
_entity_poly.pdbx_seq_one_letter_code
_entity_poly.pdbx_strand_id
1 'polypeptide(L)'
;MLVCYFGKTIPVRLVLAAPIFTLIGGGSRVFCPIILATLADTSPYSKRTQLFYFVALSEDLANIVAPPIASMTLARNVWLPFFSSTVIFIPIIILIWTLRTLKNKTVTVLNTPLDTDDADAEVSRPLLPLLEDHEDAWQRIRRNIWGEVFCMFWDRDVSILLLCIFGLRFAFESEGFFAQYASERFCLRYDQTSWFSWAQSLAALLSIGFGLPMLTYYCRRRYYLQRFIDFYIIVLCLIILSCGFFSVWRVTSSIGFGIATFLCGLGEGAEAGIQGLASSYVTFAQHSRLFTTMNNVEMVARVIGGPVTAHIFHKGRKPDGTPTGIAFLISSINQLVFFTTLLALVWIRLVDEGDERGRREEIEEGDSERREEADT
;
A
#
# COMPACT_ATOMS: atom_id res chain seq x y z
N MET A 1 -4.88 -6.97 25.13
CA MET A 1 -4.29 -7.11 26.48
C MET A 1 -5.28 -7.67 27.50
N LEU A 2 -6.47 -7.06 27.69
CA LEU A 2 -7.48 -7.55 28.63
C LEU A 2 -7.86 -9.03 28.43
N VAL A 3 -8.07 -9.45 27.18
CA VAL A 3 -8.37 -10.85 26.84
C VAL A 3 -7.24 -11.81 27.23
N CYS A 4 -5.98 -11.41 27.02
CA CYS A 4 -4.83 -12.25 27.37
C CYS A 4 -4.63 -12.32 28.90
N TYR A 5 -4.97 -11.26 29.64
CA TYR A 5 -4.73 -11.17 31.09
C TYR A 5 -5.74 -12.01 31.86
N PHE A 6 -6.99 -11.99 31.40
CA PHE A 6 -8.08 -12.81 31.91
C PHE A 6 -8.29 -14.10 31.09
N GLY A 7 -7.24 -14.66 30.49
CA GLY A 7 -7.34 -15.81 29.59
C GLY A 7 -7.93 -17.08 30.23
N LYS A 8 -8.02 -17.14 31.57
CA LYS A 8 -8.69 -18.23 32.30
C LYS A 8 -10.22 -18.07 32.42
N THR A 9 -10.74 -16.85 32.31
CA THR A 9 -12.17 -16.53 32.49
C THR A 9 -12.83 -16.02 31.21
N ILE A 10 -12.06 -15.40 30.32
CA ILE A 10 -12.56 -14.82 29.07
C ILE A 10 -12.10 -15.70 27.89
N PRO A 11 -13.02 -16.14 27.02
CA PRO A 11 -12.65 -16.93 25.85
C PRO A 11 -11.79 -16.09 24.89
N VAL A 12 -10.74 -16.70 24.33
CA VAL A 12 -9.82 -16.06 23.37
C VAL A 12 -10.55 -15.45 22.17
N ARG A 13 -11.73 -15.99 21.82
CA ARG A 13 -12.59 -15.47 20.74
C ARG A 13 -13.03 -14.02 20.94
N LEU A 14 -13.00 -13.49 22.17
CA LEU A 14 -13.32 -12.08 22.42
C LEU A 14 -12.33 -11.11 21.77
N VAL A 15 -11.14 -11.58 21.35
CA VAL A 15 -10.19 -10.77 20.58
C VAL A 15 -10.79 -10.31 19.24
N LEU A 16 -11.79 -11.03 18.71
CA LEU A 16 -12.52 -10.66 17.49
C LEU A 16 -13.36 -9.39 17.66
N ALA A 17 -13.61 -8.95 18.90
CA ALA A 17 -14.26 -7.67 19.18
C ALA A 17 -13.27 -6.48 19.14
N ALA A 18 -11.95 -6.72 19.11
CA ALA A 18 -10.95 -5.66 19.06
C ALA A 18 -11.15 -4.66 17.89
N PRO A 19 -11.55 -5.08 16.67
CA PRO A 19 -11.80 -4.15 15.55
C PRO A 19 -12.92 -3.13 15.83
N ILE A 20 -13.84 -3.39 16.76
CA ILE A 20 -14.91 -2.44 17.13
C ILE A 20 -14.30 -1.16 17.71
N PHE A 21 -13.26 -1.29 18.54
CA PHE A 21 -12.55 -0.13 19.08
C PHE A 21 -11.81 0.65 17.99
N THR A 22 -11.26 -0.07 17.00
CA THR A 22 -10.66 0.55 15.81
C THR A 22 -11.71 1.26 14.95
N LEU A 23 -12.93 0.73 14.86
CA LEU A 23 -14.03 1.33 14.11
C LEU A 23 -14.51 2.64 14.74
N ILE A 24 -14.59 2.70 16.08
CA ILE A 24 -14.92 3.94 16.82
C ILE A 24 -13.81 4.99 16.64
N GLY A 25 -12.54 4.57 16.69
CA GLY A 25 -11.39 5.48 16.60
C GLY A 25 -10.86 5.76 15.20
N GLY A 26 -11.37 5.10 14.15
CA GLY A 26 -10.86 5.17 12.77
C GLY A 26 -9.49 4.49 12.54
N GLY A 27 -8.70 4.25 13.59
CA GLY A 27 -7.40 3.57 13.52
C GLY A 27 -6.31 4.36 12.78
N SER A 28 -5.25 3.66 12.38
CA SER A 28 -4.14 4.24 11.61
C SER A 28 -4.57 4.81 10.26
N ARG A 29 -5.63 4.24 9.66
CA ARG A 29 -6.17 4.63 8.35
C ARG A 29 -6.83 6.01 8.34
N VAL A 30 -7.35 6.47 9.48
CA VAL A 30 -7.87 7.84 9.63
C VAL A 30 -6.80 8.79 10.15
N PHE A 31 -5.94 8.30 11.04
CA PHE A 31 -4.90 9.12 11.66
C PHE A 31 -3.81 9.58 10.67
N CYS A 32 -3.34 8.69 9.78
CA CYS A 32 -2.28 9.01 8.82
C CYS A 32 -2.68 10.15 7.85
N PRO A 33 -3.88 10.13 7.21
CA PRO A 33 -4.36 11.25 6.41
C PRO A 33 -4.48 12.57 7.18
N ILE A 34 -4.91 12.52 8.45
CA ILE A 34 -5.03 13.73 9.29
C ILE A 34 -3.66 14.37 9.52
N ILE A 35 -2.62 13.56 9.79
CA ILE A 35 -1.26 14.08 9.93
C ILE A 35 -0.79 14.70 8.62
N LEU A 36 -0.97 13.99 7.51
CA LEU A 36 -0.54 14.48 6.20
C LEU A 36 -1.26 15.77 5.79
N ALA A 37 -2.56 15.87 6.03
CA ALA A 37 -3.34 17.10 5.79
C ALA A 37 -2.87 18.25 6.69
N THR A 38 -2.67 17.99 7.98
CA THR A 38 -2.17 19.02 8.92
C THR A 38 -0.78 19.50 8.53
N LEU A 39 0.09 18.60 8.07
CA LEU A 39 1.43 18.92 7.60
C LEU A 39 1.37 19.69 6.27
N ALA A 40 0.42 19.36 5.40
CA ALA A 40 0.16 20.11 4.18
C ALA A 40 -0.22 21.57 4.54
N ASP A 41 -1.19 21.78 5.43
CA ASP A 41 -1.72 23.10 5.78
C ASP A 41 -0.69 24.00 6.48
N THR A 42 0.24 23.40 7.22
CA THR A 42 1.24 24.13 8.02
C THR A 42 2.55 24.40 7.28
N SER A 43 2.77 23.76 6.12
CA SER A 43 4.05 23.85 5.41
C SER A 43 4.00 24.78 4.19
N PRO A 44 5.03 25.63 4.00
CA PRO A 44 5.19 26.39 2.76
C PRO A 44 5.47 25.47 1.58
N TYR A 45 4.95 25.82 0.40
CA TYR A 45 4.96 24.99 -0.82
C TYR A 45 6.34 24.43 -1.18
N SER A 46 7.42 25.19 -0.92
CA SER A 46 8.80 24.80 -1.21
C SER A 46 9.36 23.68 -0.31
N LYS A 47 8.77 23.42 0.87
CA LYS A 47 9.24 22.39 1.83
C LYS A 47 8.24 21.25 2.06
N ARG A 48 7.02 21.35 1.55
CA ARG A 48 5.93 20.37 1.74
C ARG A 48 6.35 18.95 1.31
N THR A 49 7.00 18.83 0.16
CA THR A 49 7.47 17.53 -0.37
C THR A 49 8.51 16.86 0.54
N GLN A 50 9.44 17.64 1.10
CA GLN A 50 10.44 17.11 2.03
C GLN A 50 9.77 16.58 3.30
N LEU A 51 8.78 17.30 3.82
CA LEU A 51 8.04 16.90 5.02
C LEU A 51 7.22 15.62 4.79
N PHE A 52 6.61 15.44 3.62
CA PHE A 52 5.93 14.19 3.28
C PHE A 52 6.88 13.00 3.17
N TYR A 53 8.07 13.18 2.58
CA TYR A 53 9.10 12.14 2.59
C TYR A 53 9.55 11.79 4.01
N PHE A 54 9.71 12.77 4.90
CA PHE A 54 10.06 12.49 6.30
C PHE A 54 9.01 11.63 7.01
N VAL A 55 7.71 11.87 6.78
CA VAL A 55 6.64 11.06 7.37
C VAL A 55 6.68 9.63 6.84
N ALA A 56 6.83 9.43 5.53
CA ALA A 56 6.93 8.09 4.93
C ALA A 56 8.18 7.34 5.45
N LEU A 57 9.33 8.00 5.49
CA LEU A 57 10.57 7.43 6.05
C LEU A 57 10.43 7.05 7.53
N SER A 58 9.64 7.81 8.29
CA SER A 58 9.39 7.50 9.71
C SER A 58 8.60 6.21 9.89
N GLU A 59 7.69 5.89 8.97
CA GLU A 59 6.92 4.64 8.96
C GLU A 59 7.83 3.44 8.69
N ASP A 60 8.66 3.52 7.65
CA ASP A 60 9.63 2.47 7.32
C ASP A 60 10.67 2.26 8.44
N LEU A 61 11.17 3.35 9.01
CA LEU A 61 12.11 3.29 10.13
C LEU A 61 11.47 2.66 11.37
N ALA A 62 10.20 2.96 11.64
CA ALA A 62 9.45 2.31 12.71
C ALA A 62 9.30 0.81 12.46
N ASN A 63 9.04 0.38 11.22
CA ASN A 63 8.97 -1.03 10.84
C ASN A 63 10.32 -1.76 10.97
N ILE A 64 11.45 -1.06 10.85
CA ILE A 64 12.78 -1.62 11.12
C ILE A 64 13.06 -1.69 12.63
N VAL A 65 12.70 -0.68 13.40
CA VAL A 65 13.08 -0.62 14.83
C VAL A 65 12.13 -1.43 15.72
N ALA A 66 10.85 -1.51 15.38
CA ALA A 66 9.83 -2.14 16.21
C ALA A 66 10.03 -3.66 16.39
N PRO A 67 10.29 -4.49 15.34
CA PRO A 67 10.42 -5.93 15.50
C PRO A 67 11.60 -6.36 16.40
N PRO A 68 12.82 -5.76 16.32
CA PRO A 68 13.90 -6.05 17.25
C PRO A 68 13.58 -5.67 18.70
N ILE A 69 12.99 -4.49 18.93
CA ILE A 69 12.58 -4.08 20.28
C ILE A 69 11.53 -5.07 20.82
N ALA A 70 10.54 -5.43 20.00
CA ALA A 70 9.51 -6.40 20.35
C ALA A 70 10.12 -7.76 20.70
N SER A 71 11.07 -8.25 19.89
CA SER A 71 11.83 -9.49 20.12
C SER A 71 12.57 -9.49 21.47
N MET A 72 13.40 -8.47 21.70
CA MET A 72 14.18 -8.35 22.95
C MET A 72 13.27 -8.30 24.19
N THR A 73 12.14 -7.62 24.03
CA THR A 73 11.18 -7.43 25.11
C THR A 73 10.39 -8.71 25.39
N LEU A 74 10.01 -9.44 24.33
CA LEU A 74 9.30 -10.72 24.40
C LEU A 74 10.17 -11.82 25.02
N ALA A 75 11.48 -11.81 24.75
CA ALA A 75 12.45 -12.75 25.34
C ALA A 75 12.51 -12.65 26.88
N ARG A 76 12.25 -11.46 27.44
CA ARG A 76 12.30 -11.22 28.89
C ARG A 76 10.96 -11.50 29.56
N ASN A 77 9.86 -10.98 29.01
CA ASN A 77 8.50 -11.22 29.50
C ASN A 77 7.48 -10.95 28.40
N VAL A 78 6.49 -11.84 28.28
CA VAL A 78 5.40 -11.72 27.28
C VAL A 78 4.58 -10.43 27.42
N TRP A 79 4.51 -9.86 28.63
CA TRP A 79 3.76 -8.65 28.92
C TRP A 79 4.50 -7.35 28.61
N LEU A 80 5.83 -7.37 28.54
CA LEU A 80 6.61 -6.15 28.40
C LEU A 80 6.40 -5.42 27.04
N PRO A 81 6.26 -6.09 25.86
CA PRO A 81 6.01 -5.39 24.59
C PRO A 81 4.69 -4.61 24.61
N PHE A 82 3.72 -5.14 25.35
CA PHE A 82 2.42 -4.54 25.51
C PHE A 82 2.48 -3.29 26.39
N PHE A 83 3.21 -3.34 27.51
CA PHE A 83 3.44 -2.17 28.35
C PHE A 83 4.33 -1.13 27.67
N SER A 84 5.39 -1.54 26.97
CA SER A 84 6.27 -0.61 26.26
C SER A 84 5.51 0.15 25.17
N SER A 85 4.68 -0.52 24.38
CA SER A 85 3.81 0.14 23.40
C SER A 85 2.87 1.16 24.06
N THR A 86 2.23 0.79 25.17
CA THR A 86 1.32 1.69 25.91
C THR A 86 2.06 2.92 26.43
N VAL A 87 3.25 2.74 27.00
CA VAL A 87 4.10 3.84 27.52
C VAL A 87 4.54 4.78 26.39
N ILE A 88 4.80 4.27 25.19
CA ILE A 88 5.16 5.08 24.02
C ILE A 88 3.96 5.88 23.49
N PHE A 89 2.73 5.34 23.58
CA PHE A 89 1.53 6.05 23.11
C PHE A 89 1.09 7.21 24.01
N ILE A 90 1.31 7.12 25.33
CA ILE A 90 0.94 8.17 26.29
C ILE A 90 1.53 9.56 25.94
N PRO A 91 2.84 9.73 25.70
CA PRO A 91 3.41 11.04 25.35
C PRO A 91 2.90 11.55 24.00
N ILE A 92 2.57 10.68 23.05
CA ILE A 92 1.99 11.08 21.76
C ILE A 92 0.60 11.70 21.97
N ILE A 93 -0.23 11.09 22.82
CA ILE A 93 -1.55 11.63 23.17
C ILE A 93 -1.41 12.99 23.87
N ILE A 94 -0.46 13.11 24.80
CA ILE A 94 -0.18 14.38 25.50
C ILE A 94 0.30 15.44 24.51
N LEU A 95 1.18 15.08 23.58
CA LEU A 95 1.66 15.99 22.53
C LEU A 95 0.49 16.50 21.67
N ILE A 96 -0.40 15.61 21.22
CA ILE A 96 -1.59 16.01 20.45
C ILE A 96 -2.49 16.96 21.28
N TRP A 97 -2.67 16.68 22.56
CA TRP A 97 -3.48 17.52 23.47
C TRP A 97 -2.86 18.91 23.67
N THR A 98 -1.55 18.98 23.87
CA THR A 98 -0.81 20.25 24.01
C THR A 98 -0.82 21.07 22.73
N LEU A 99 -0.61 20.44 21.56
CA LEU A 99 -0.68 21.10 20.26
C LEU A 99 -2.08 21.64 19.95
N ARG A 100 -3.14 20.89 20.27
CA ARG A 100 -4.53 21.37 20.14
C ARG A 100 -4.79 22.61 20.99
N THR A 101 -4.26 22.62 22.22
CA THR A 101 -4.42 23.73 23.16
C THR A 101 -3.68 24.99 22.69
N LEU A 102 -2.53 24.85 22.04
CA LEU A 102 -1.77 25.95 21.46
C LEU A 102 -2.47 26.54 20.22
N LYS A 103 -2.97 25.70 19.30
CA LYS A 103 -3.68 26.16 18.09
C LYS A 103 -4.97 26.92 18.42
N ASN A 104 -5.73 26.46 19.42
CA ASN A 104 -6.95 27.12 19.83
C ASN A 104 -6.69 28.52 20.41
N LYS A 105 -5.56 28.74 21.11
CA LYS A 105 -5.21 30.07 21.63
C LYS A 105 -4.82 31.05 20.53
N THR A 106 -4.15 30.60 19.47
CA THR A 106 -3.75 31.47 18.36
C THR A 106 -4.94 31.92 17.51
N VAL A 107 -5.94 31.05 17.30
CA VAL A 107 -7.16 31.39 16.54
C VAL A 107 -8.04 32.39 17.30
N THR A 108 -8.07 32.37 18.64
CA THR A 108 -8.83 33.36 19.43
C THR A 108 -8.19 34.76 19.40
N VAL A 109 -6.89 34.88 19.13
CA VAL A 109 -6.18 36.18 19.09
C VAL A 109 -6.27 36.84 17.70
N LEU A 110 -6.45 36.06 16.63
CA LEU A 110 -6.53 36.60 15.26
C LEU A 110 -7.91 37.13 14.84
N ASN A 111 -8.95 36.93 15.65
CA ASN A 111 -10.30 37.45 15.39
C ASN A 111 -10.54 38.82 16.08
N THR A 112 -9.56 39.72 16.02
CA THR A 112 -9.78 41.13 16.36
C THR A 112 -10.16 41.83 15.05
N PRO A 113 -11.35 42.45 14.92
CA PRO A 113 -11.78 43.01 13.65
C PRO A 113 -10.97 44.28 13.37
N LEU A 114 -10.15 44.26 12.33
CA LEU A 114 -9.62 45.45 11.71
C LEU A 114 -10.22 45.52 10.31
N ASP A 115 -11.08 46.53 10.15
CA ASP A 115 -11.63 46.99 8.87
C ASP A 115 -10.51 47.20 7.86
N THR A 116 -10.60 46.53 6.70
CA THR A 116 -10.23 47.12 5.40
C THR A 116 -10.78 46.26 4.27
N ASP A 117 -11.45 46.96 3.37
CA ASP A 117 -12.02 46.53 2.10
C ASP A 117 -11.00 45.92 1.13
N ASP A 118 -11.57 45.09 0.25
CA ASP A 118 -11.16 44.77 -1.11
C ASP A 118 -10.07 43.72 -1.43
N ALA A 119 -10.56 42.78 -2.24
CA ALA A 119 -9.90 41.93 -3.24
C ALA A 119 -9.20 40.63 -2.78
N ASP A 120 -9.65 39.54 -3.41
CA ASP A 120 -9.03 38.22 -3.54
C ASP A 120 -9.25 37.20 -2.41
N ALA A 121 -10.46 36.61 -2.40
CA ALA A 121 -10.79 35.45 -1.56
C ALA A 121 -11.49 34.33 -2.35
N GLU A 122 -10.72 33.56 -3.13
CA GLU A 122 -11.13 32.24 -3.64
C GLU A 122 -10.69 31.07 -2.74
N VAL A 123 -10.15 31.34 -1.55
CA VAL A 123 -9.66 30.32 -0.62
C VAL A 123 -10.17 30.62 0.78
N SER A 124 -11.34 30.09 1.12
CA SER A 124 -11.77 29.67 2.47
C SER A 124 -13.30 29.54 2.49
N ARG A 125 -13.83 28.34 2.19
CA ARG A 125 -15.16 27.98 2.71
C ARG A 125 -14.97 27.32 4.08
N PRO A 126 -15.47 27.90 5.18
CA PRO A 126 -15.41 27.28 6.49
C PRO A 126 -16.31 26.04 6.54
N LEU A 127 -15.78 25.03 7.22
CA LEU A 127 -16.35 23.70 7.44
C LEU A 127 -17.50 23.77 8.47
N LEU A 128 -18.58 24.48 8.17
CA LEU A 128 -19.84 24.50 8.94
C LEU A 128 -20.96 25.08 8.06
N PRO A 129 -21.66 24.21 7.31
CA PRO A 129 -22.91 23.66 7.82
C PRO A 129 -22.98 22.15 7.52
N LEU A 130 -22.58 21.34 8.50
CA LEU A 130 -22.68 19.86 8.45
C LEU A 130 -23.64 19.32 9.52
N LEU A 131 -24.53 20.16 10.05
CA LEU A 131 -25.53 19.77 11.04
C LEU A 131 -26.98 20.07 10.63
N GLU A 132 -27.21 20.40 9.37
CA GLU A 132 -28.55 20.36 8.77
C GLU A 132 -28.47 19.47 7.52
N ASP A 133 -29.26 18.40 7.54
CA ASP A 133 -29.49 17.42 6.47
C ASP A 133 -28.53 16.22 6.34
N HIS A 134 -28.48 15.40 7.41
CA HIS A 134 -27.70 14.16 7.48
C HIS A 134 -28.15 13.04 6.52
N GLU A 135 -29.41 13.01 6.08
CA GLU A 135 -29.93 11.93 5.22
C GLU A 135 -29.60 12.18 3.73
N ASP A 136 -29.68 13.43 3.29
CA ASP A 136 -29.41 13.85 1.91
C ASP A 136 -27.92 13.90 1.58
N ALA A 137 -27.09 14.32 2.54
CA ALA A 137 -25.64 14.29 2.39
C ALA A 137 -25.13 12.85 2.21
N TRP A 138 -25.67 11.89 2.95
CA TRP A 138 -25.22 10.50 2.90
C TRP A 138 -25.64 9.79 1.62
N GLN A 139 -26.83 10.09 1.11
CA GLN A 139 -27.24 9.59 -0.21
C GLN A 139 -26.47 10.24 -1.36
N ARG A 140 -26.14 11.54 -1.30
CA ARG A 140 -25.37 12.22 -2.36
C ARG A 140 -23.92 11.75 -2.39
N ILE A 141 -23.30 11.57 -1.22
CA ILE A 141 -21.95 11.00 -1.08
C ILE A 141 -21.93 9.55 -1.61
N ARG A 142 -22.91 8.71 -1.25
CA ARG A 142 -23.01 7.34 -1.77
C ARG A 142 -23.22 7.30 -3.29
N ARG A 143 -24.12 8.10 -3.84
CA ARG A 143 -24.43 8.04 -5.29
C ARG A 143 -23.26 8.49 -6.16
N ASN A 144 -22.54 9.52 -5.71
CA ASN A 144 -21.42 10.09 -6.46
C ASN A 144 -20.14 9.24 -6.34
N ILE A 145 -19.84 8.69 -5.15
CA ILE A 145 -18.64 7.84 -4.98
C ILE A 145 -18.74 6.55 -5.80
N TRP A 146 -19.88 5.87 -5.75
CA TRP A 146 -20.03 4.60 -6.48
C TRP A 146 -20.04 4.84 -8.00
N GLY A 147 -20.70 5.89 -8.48
CA GLY A 147 -20.70 6.23 -9.91
C GLY A 147 -19.30 6.58 -10.45
N GLU A 148 -18.53 7.38 -9.70
CA GLU A 148 -17.18 7.76 -10.13
C GLU A 148 -16.16 6.61 -10.02
N VAL A 149 -16.27 5.77 -9.00
CA VAL A 149 -15.42 4.56 -8.87
C VAL A 149 -15.75 3.55 -9.97
N PHE A 150 -17.03 3.30 -10.26
CA PHE A 150 -17.44 2.40 -11.35
C PHE A 150 -17.02 2.91 -12.73
N CYS A 151 -17.02 4.22 -12.97
CA CYS A 151 -16.47 4.79 -14.21
C CYS A 151 -14.96 4.56 -14.34
N MET A 152 -14.17 4.62 -13.26
CA MET A 152 -12.74 4.28 -13.33
C MET A 152 -12.49 2.80 -13.59
N PHE A 153 -13.37 1.91 -13.14
CA PHE A 153 -13.32 0.49 -13.51
C PHE A 153 -13.65 0.23 -14.99
N TRP A 154 -14.14 1.23 -15.72
CA TRP A 154 -14.52 1.08 -17.13
C TRP A 154 -13.32 1.15 -18.08
N ASP A 155 -12.26 1.87 -17.71
CA ASP A 155 -11.00 1.84 -18.46
C ASP A 155 -10.28 0.51 -18.22
N ARG A 156 -10.10 -0.27 -19.28
CA ARG A 156 -9.41 -1.58 -19.23
C ARG A 156 -8.08 -1.47 -18.51
N ASP A 157 -7.32 -0.44 -18.85
CA ASP A 157 -5.96 -0.22 -18.37
C ASP A 157 -5.89 0.05 -16.87
N VAL A 158 -6.78 0.89 -16.35
CA VAL A 158 -6.87 1.21 -14.92
C VAL A 158 -7.41 0.02 -14.14
N SER A 159 -8.43 -0.67 -14.66
CA SER A 159 -9.00 -1.86 -14.04
C SER A 159 -7.98 -2.97 -13.82
N ILE A 160 -7.07 -3.17 -14.78
CA ILE A 160 -6.00 -4.16 -14.65
C ILE A 160 -5.00 -3.75 -13.58
N LEU A 161 -4.59 -2.48 -13.55
CA LEU A 161 -3.65 -1.99 -12.54
C LEU A 161 -4.26 -2.10 -11.12
N LEU A 162 -5.56 -1.81 -10.99
CA LEU A 162 -6.32 -2.04 -9.75
C LEU A 162 -6.34 -3.52 -9.37
N LEU A 163 -6.58 -4.42 -10.33
CA LEU A 163 -6.55 -5.86 -10.11
C LEU A 163 -5.14 -6.34 -9.72
N CYS A 164 -4.08 -5.76 -10.29
CA CYS A 164 -2.71 -6.06 -9.94
C CYS A 164 -2.39 -5.65 -8.49
N ILE A 165 -2.82 -4.46 -8.06
CA ILE A 165 -2.70 -4.03 -6.66
C ILE A 165 -3.48 -4.95 -5.74
N PHE A 166 -4.70 -5.32 -6.11
CA PHE A 166 -5.48 -6.28 -5.36
C PHE A 166 -4.71 -7.58 -5.16
N GLY A 167 -4.18 -8.15 -6.24
CA GLY A 167 -3.40 -9.38 -6.23
C GLY A 167 -2.13 -9.30 -5.38
N LEU A 168 -1.39 -8.20 -5.54
CA LEU A 168 -0.18 -7.90 -4.79
C LEU A 168 -0.48 -7.86 -3.28
N ARG A 169 -1.49 -7.10 -2.88
CA ARG A 169 -1.88 -6.90 -1.48
C ARG A 169 -2.50 -8.15 -0.86
N PHE A 170 -3.26 -8.90 -1.63
CA PHE A 170 -3.79 -10.20 -1.22
C PHE A 170 -2.66 -11.17 -0.86
N ALA A 171 -1.60 -11.23 -1.67
CA ALA A 171 -0.47 -12.12 -1.41
C ALA A 171 0.33 -11.72 -0.16
N PHE A 172 0.46 -10.40 0.09
CA PHE A 172 1.12 -9.87 1.29
C PHE A 172 0.42 -10.24 2.60
N GLU A 173 -0.89 -10.51 2.59
CA GLU A 173 -1.58 -11.00 3.80
C GLU A 173 -1.04 -12.35 4.30
N SER A 174 -0.39 -13.14 3.43
CA SER A 174 0.26 -14.38 3.85
C SER A 174 1.45 -14.17 4.78
N GLU A 175 2.12 -13.02 4.70
CA GLU A 175 3.29 -12.69 5.52
C GLU A 175 2.97 -12.56 7.00
N GLY A 176 1.72 -12.22 7.34
CA GLY A 176 1.24 -12.21 8.72
C GLY A 176 1.41 -13.57 9.42
N PHE A 177 1.55 -14.66 8.65
CA PHE A 177 1.78 -16.01 9.15
C PHE A 177 3.25 -16.42 9.18
N PHE A 178 4.21 -15.57 8.75
CA PHE A 178 5.64 -15.90 8.78
C PHE A 178 6.13 -16.25 10.18
N ALA A 179 5.75 -15.47 11.20
CA ALA A 179 6.16 -15.73 12.57
C ALA A 179 5.62 -17.07 13.09
N GLN A 180 4.35 -17.38 12.80
CA GLN A 180 3.74 -18.65 13.18
C GLN A 180 4.39 -19.83 12.44
N TYR A 181 4.58 -19.70 11.12
CA TYR A 181 5.20 -20.73 10.31
C TYR A 181 6.62 -21.02 10.77
N ALA A 182 7.45 -19.99 11.00
CA ALA A 182 8.83 -20.17 11.43
C ALA A 182 8.94 -20.80 12.83
N SER A 183 8.05 -20.44 13.76
CA SER A 183 8.04 -21.02 15.10
C SER A 183 7.66 -22.49 15.09
N GLU A 184 6.62 -22.87 14.34
CA GLU A 184 6.15 -24.26 14.27
C GLU A 184 7.03 -25.16 13.39
N ARG A 185 7.65 -24.61 12.33
CA ARG A 185 8.43 -25.37 11.36
C ARG A 185 9.89 -25.54 11.78
N PHE A 186 10.51 -24.50 12.33
CA PHE A 186 11.94 -24.49 12.69
C PHE A 186 12.17 -24.57 14.20
N CYS A 187 11.10 -24.74 14.99
CA CYS A 187 11.13 -24.74 16.45
C CYS A 187 11.78 -23.48 17.03
N LEU A 188 11.69 -22.35 16.30
CA LEU A 188 12.20 -21.08 16.75
C LEU A 188 11.28 -20.54 17.84
N ARG A 189 11.90 -19.96 18.88
CA ARG A 189 11.16 -19.22 19.88
C ARG A 189 10.53 -17.99 19.23
N TYR A 190 9.35 -17.59 19.71
CA TYR A 190 8.55 -16.51 19.13
C TYR A 190 9.23 -15.14 19.25
N ASP A 191 10.23 -15.00 20.13
CA ASP A 191 11.10 -13.82 20.20
C ASP A 191 12.01 -13.72 18.97
N GLN A 192 12.52 -14.84 18.45
CA GLN A 192 13.46 -14.85 17.33
C GLN A 192 12.79 -14.64 15.96
N THR A 193 11.48 -14.83 15.85
CA THR A 193 10.76 -14.74 14.57
C THR A 193 10.61 -13.31 14.06
N SER A 194 10.69 -12.31 14.95
CA SER A 194 10.62 -10.89 14.56
C SER A 194 11.81 -10.43 13.72
N TRP A 195 12.94 -11.15 13.75
CA TRP A 195 14.09 -10.88 12.88
C TRP A 195 13.77 -11.08 11.40
N PHE A 196 12.79 -11.91 11.06
CA PHE A 196 12.35 -12.10 9.67
C PHE A 196 11.58 -10.88 9.14
N SER A 197 10.71 -10.29 9.96
CA SER A 197 10.03 -9.03 9.64
C SER A 197 11.04 -7.89 9.46
N TRP A 198 12.07 -7.84 10.31
CA TRP A 198 13.16 -6.87 10.15
C TRP A 198 13.90 -7.03 8.82
N ALA A 199 14.26 -8.25 8.44
CA ALA A 199 14.96 -8.53 7.19
C ALA A 199 14.12 -8.13 5.97
N GLN A 200 12.81 -8.39 6.03
CA GLN A 200 11.87 -7.98 5.00
C GLN A 200 11.77 -6.44 4.89
N SER A 201 11.55 -5.73 6.01
CA SER A 201 11.45 -4.26 6.00
C SER A 201 12.75 -3.59 5.53
N LEU A 202 13.91 -4.16 5.88
CA LEU A 202 15.19 -3.69 5.37
C LEU A 202 15.29 -3.86 3.85
N ALA A 203 14.87 -5.00 3.31
CA ALA A 203 14.85 -5.24 1.88
C ALA A 203 13.89 -4.30 1.15
N ALA A 204 12.71 -4.04 1.71
CA ALA A 204 11.75 -3.08 1.18
C ALA A 204 12.35 -1.68 1.09
N LEU A 205 13.00 -1.22 2.17
CA LEU A 205 13.70 0.07 2.20
C LEU A 205 14.81 0.13 1.14
N LEU A 206 15.60 -0.93 0.99
CA LEU A 206 16.64 -0.98 -0.04
C LEU A 206 16.06 -0.98 -1.45
N SER A 207 14.97 -1.69 -1.68
CA SER A 207 14.28 -1.76 -2.96
C SER A 207 13.69 -0.41 -3.37
N ILE A 208 13.00 0.26 -2.44
CA ILE A 208 12.37 1.57 -2.69
C ILE A 208 13.43 2.68 -2.75
N GLY A 209 14.36 2.71 -1.79
CA GLY A 209 15.34 3.78 -1.65
C GLY A 209 16.50 3.75 -2.64
N PHE A 210 16.97 2.56 -3.01
CA PHE A 210 18.11 2.39 -3.93
C PHE A 210 17.77 1.63 -5.19
N GLY A 211 16.95 0.56 -5.08
CA GLY A 211 16.58 -0.31 -6.19
C GLY A 211 15.88 0.45 -7.31
N LEU A 212 14.69 0.97 -7.05
CA LEU A 212 13.87 1.74 -8.00
C LEU A 212 14.62 2.89 -8.69
N PRO A 213 15.31 3.81 -7.98
CA PRO A 213 16.02 4.91 -8.64
C PRO A 213 17.23 4.44 -9.46
N MET A 214 18.02 3.46 -8.99
CA MET A 214 19.14 2.93 -9.77
C MET A 214 18.66 2.17 -11.01
N LEU A 215 17.61 1.36 -10.88
CA LEU A 215 17.06 0.59 -11.98
C LEU A 215 16.48 1.53 -13.05
N THR A 216 15.76 2.58 -12.61
CA THR A 216 15.25 3.64 -13.50
C THR A 216 16.39 4.37 -14.19
N TYR A 217 17.45 4.76 -13.46
CA TYR A 217 18.62 5.41 -14.04
C TYR A 217 19.33 4.54 -15.09
N TYR A 218 19.51 3.25 -14.79
CA TYR A 218 20.17 2.31 -15.68
C TYR A 218 19.34 2.03 -16.94
N CYS A 219 18.04 1.78 -16.77
CA CYS A 219 17.11 1.50 -17.87
C CYS A 219 16.91 2.73 -18.77
N ARG A 220 16.96 3.95 -18.23
CA ARG A 220 16.89 5.20 -19.02
C ARG A 220 18.06 5.35 -19.99
N ARG A 221 19.19 4.71 -19.73
CA ARG A 221 20.34 4.71 -20.64
C ARG A 221 20.18 3.74 -21.84
N ARG A 222 19.20 2.84 -21.80
CA ARG A 222 18.98 1.79 -22.81
C ARG A 222 17.66 1.95 -23.60
N TYR A 223 16.63 2.57 -23.03
CA TYR A 223 15.28 2.67 -23.62
C TYR A 223 14.81 4.14 -23.73
N TYR A 224 14.04 4.44 -24.78
CA TYR A 224 13.61 5.81 -25.13
C TYR A 224 12.30 6.27 -24.45
N LEU A 225 11.49 5.36 -23.89
CA LEU A 225 10.15 5.67 -23.34
C LEU A 225 10.02 5.23 -21.88
N GLN A 226 9.74 6.20 -20.98
CA GLN A 226 9.68 6.00 -19.53
C GLN A 226 8.63 4.97 -19.09
N ARG A 227 7.48 4.91 -19.78
CA ARG A 227 6.40 3.95 -19.51
C ARG A 227 6.84 2.49 -19.63
N PHE A 228 7.72 2.15 -20.58
CA PHE A 228 8.21 0.78 -20.72
C PHE A 228 9.19 0.40 -19.60
N ILE A 229 9.97 1.36 -19.13
CA ILE A 229 10.90 1.16 -18.01
C ILE A 229 10.10 0.80 -16.76
N ASP A 230 9.12 1.63 -16.40
CA ASP A 230 8.28 1.40 -15.22
C ASP A 230 7.58 0.03 -15.29
N PHE A 231 7.12 -0.37 -16.48
CA PHE A 231 6.54 -1.70 -16.70
C PHE A 231 7.53 -2.84 -16.42
N TYR A 232 8.73 -2.81 -17.02
CA TYR A 232 9.73 -3.86 -16.80
C TYR A 232 10.18 -3.93 -15.33
N ILE A 233 10.22 -2.79 -14.64
CA ILE A 233 10.52 -2.73 -13.21
C ILE A 233 9.42 -3.43 -12.40
N ILE A 234 8.14 -3.11 -12.65
CA ILE A 234 7.01 -3.77 -11.97
C ILE A 234 7.06 -5.28 -12.20
N VAL A 235 7.28 -5.70 -13.45
CA VAL A 235 7.41 -7.11 -13.82
C VAL A 235 8.54 -7.78 -13.07
N LEU A 236 9.72 -7.17 -13.01
CA LEU A 236 10.86 -7.71 -12.30
C LEU A 236 10.55 -7.87 -10.80
N CYS A 237 9.93 -6.86 -10.18
CA CYS A 237 9.53 -6.92 -8.78
C CYS A 237 8.51 -8.03 -8.52
N LEU A 238 7.52 -8.24 -9.40
CA LEU A 238 6.55 -9.35 -9.27
C LEU A 238 7.20 -10.73 -9.40
N ILE A 239 8.18 -10.88 -10.30
CA ILE A 239 8.96 -12.13 -10.43
C ILE A 239 9.77 -12.38 -9.17
N ILE A 240 10.46 -11.36 -8.66
CA ILE A 240 11.23 -11.43 -7.40
C ILE A 240 10.31 -11.85 -6.26
N LEU A 241 9.13 -11.25 -6.15
CA LEU A 241 8.16 -11.55 -5.12
C LEU A 241 7.65 -12.99 -5.23
N SER A 242 7.27 -13.43 -6.43
CA SER A 242 6.86 -14.81 -6.72
C SER A 242 7.95 -15.82 -6.33
N CYS A 243 9.21 -15.51 -6.65
CA CYS A 243 10.36 -16.33 -6.27
C CYS A 243 10.59 -16.32 -4.74
N GLY A 244 10.39 -15.19 -4.08
CA GLY A 244 10.43 -15.05 -2.63
C GLY A 244 9.45 -15.97 -1.93
N PHE A 245 8.15 -15.88 -2.26
CA PHE A 245 7.12 -16.73 -1.66
C PHE A 245 7.30 -18.22 -1.99
N PHE A 246 7.76 -18.55 -3.20
CA PHE A 246 8.11 -19.93 -3.56
C PHE A 246 9.28 -20.45 -2.73
N SER A 247 10.31 -19.62 -2.53
CA SER A 247 11.46 -19.94 -1.69
C SER A 247 11.03 -20.16 -0.24
N VAL A 248 10.15 -19.31 0.30
CA VAL A 248 9.58 -19.48 1.65
C VAL A 248 8.92 -20.85 1.81
N TRP A 249 8.13 -21.29 0.83
CA TRP A 249 7.49 -22.61 0.87
C TRP A 249 8.48 -23.78 0.84
N ARG A 250 9.57 -23.66 0.06
CA ARG A 250 10.50 -24.77 -0.18
C ARG A 250 11.56 -24.94 0.90
N VAL A 251 11.94 -23.84 1.56
CA VAL A 251 13.06 -23.78 2.48
C VAL A 251 12.87 -24.69 3.70
N THR A 252 13.95 -25.39 4.07
CA THR A 252 14.03 -26.24 5.27
C THR A 252 14.97 -25.70 6.35
N SER A 253 15.69 -24.61 6.10
CA SER A 253 16.62 -23.98 7.04
C SER A 253 16.14 -22.60 7.51
N SER A 254 16.36 -22.28 8.78
CA SER A 254 16.03 -20.96 9.37
C SER A 254 16.74 -19.80 8.65
N ILE A 255 18.01 -19.97 8.28
CA ILE A 255 18.77 -18.95 7.55
C ILE A 255 18.20 -18.79 6.14
N GLY A 256 17.84 -19.90 5.48
CA GLY A 256 17.17 -19.86 4.19
C GLY A 256 15.84 -19.11 4.23
N PHE A 257 15.14 -19.16 5.37
CA PHE A 257 13.85 -18.47 5.54
C PHE A 257 14.06 -16.96 5.69
N GLY A 258 15.14 -16.54 6.36
CA GLY A 258 15.58 -15.15 6.40
C GLY A 258 15.93 -14.59 5.01
N ILE A 259 16.64 -15.37 4.18
CA ILE A 259 16.96 -14.97 2.80
C ILE A 259 15.68 -14.89 1.94
N ALA A 260 14.75 -15.83 2.11
CA ALA A 260 13.50 -15.83 1.35
C ALA A 260 12.58 -14.65 1.73
N THR A 261 12.49 -14.31 3.01
CA THR A 261 11.72 -13.14 3.48
C THR A 261 12.38 -11.82 3.06
N PHE A 262 13.71 -11.75 3.04
CA PHE A 262 14.44 -10.63 2.43
C PHE A 262 14.12 -10.51 0.93
N LEU A 263 14.07 -11.62 0.20
CA LEU A 263 13.69 -11.62 -1.22
C LEU A 263 12.24 -11.15 -1.44
N CYS A 264 11.31 -11.50 -0.55
CA CYS A 264 9.94 -10.96 -0.58
C CYS A 264 9.94 -9.43 -0.42
N GLY A 265 10.69 -8.89 0.56
CA GLY A 265 10.76 -7.44 0.77
C GLY A 265 11.35 -6.68 -0.42
N LEU A 266 12.27 -7.27 -1.17
CA LEU A 266 12.77 -6.65 -2.42
C LEU A 266 11.66 -6.45 -3.47
N GLY A 267 10.64 -7.30 -3.48
CA GLY A 267 9.50 -7.20 -4.39
C GLY A 267 8.48 -6.13 -3.99
N GLU A 268 8.56 -5.55 -2.79
CA GLU A 268 7.59 -4.56 -2.28
C GLU A 268 7.59 -3.25 -3.09
N GLY A 269 8.70 -2.94 -3.76
CA GLY A 269 8.80 -1.84 -4.72
C GLY A 269 7.84 -1.92 -5.91
N ALA A 270 7.22 -3.09 -6.18
CA ALA A 270 6.19 -3.24 -7.21
C ALA A 270 5.03 -2.28 -7.00
N GLU A 271 4.64 -2.02 -5.75
CA GLU A 271 3.51 -1.14 -5.44
C GLU A 271 3.76 0.29 -5.91
N ALA A 272 4.92 0.85 -5.58
CA ALA A 272 5.32 2.19 -6.01
C ALA A 272 5.40 2.28 -7.54
N GLY A 273 5.88 1.23 -8.20
CA GLY A 273 5.88 1.13 -9.66
C GLY A 273 4.47 1.15 -10.25
N ILE A 274 3.55 0.34 -9.72
CA ILE A 274 2.15 0.32 -10.18
C ILE A 274 1.48 1.68 -9.94
N GLN A 275 1.77 2.33 -8.81
CA GLN A 275 1.29 3.67 -8.50
C GLN A 275 1.79 4.74 -9.49
N GLY A 276 3.09 4.71 -9.82
CA GLY A 276 3.66 5.59 -10.84
C GLY A 276 3.05 5.35 -12.23
N LEU A 277 2.94 4.07 -12.62
CA LEU A 277 2.36 3.68 -13.91
C LEU A 277 0.87 4.06 -14.00
N ALA A 278 0.09 3.83 -12.95
CA ALA A 278 -1.32 4.23 -12.90
C ALA A 278 -1.49 5.75 -13.01
N SER A 279 -0.62 6.53 -12.36
CA SER A 279 -0.62 7.99 -12.47
C SER A 279 -0.34 8.50 -13.89
N SER A 280 0.33 7.71 -14.74
CA SER A 280 0.61 8.09 -16.13
C SER A 280 -0.60 7.99 -17.06
N TYR A 281 -1.61 7.18 -16.71
CA TYR A 281 -2.84 7.01 -17.49
C TYR A 281 -3.91 8.04 -17.20
N VAL A 282 -3.76 8.77 -16.10
CA VAL A 282 -4.80 9.63 -15.57
C VAL A 282 -4.33 11.08 -15.57
N THR A 283 -5.19 12.01 -15.99
CA THR A 283 -4.88 13.44 -15.98
C THR A 283 -4.73 13.96 -14.54
N PHE A 284 -3.90 15.00 -14.33
CA PHE A 284 -3.62 15.59 -13.01
C PHE A 284 -4.86 15.86 -12.14
N ALA A 285 -6.00 16.24 -12.74
CA ALA A 285 -7.26 16.49 -12.03
C ALA A 285 -7.89 15.26 -11.36
N GLN A 286 -7.50 14.05 -11.78
CA GLN A 286 -8.08 12.77 -11.33
C GLN A 286 -7.12 11.92 -10.49
N HIS A 287 -5.87 12.36 -10.25
CA HIS A 287 -4.88 11.61 -9.47
C HIS A 287 -5.37 11.27 -8.05
N SER A 288 -6.00 12.22 -7.36
CA SER A 288 -6.55 11.98 -6.01
C SER A 288 -7.61 10.86 -5.99
N ARG A 289 -8.44 10.77 -7.05
CA ARG A 289 -9.47 9.74 -7.19
C ARG A 289 -8.84 8.37 -7.42
N LEU A 290 -7.85 8.30 -8.31
CA LEU A 290 -7.12 7.08 -8.63
C LEU A 290 -6.47 6.48 -7.37
N PHE A 291 -5.69 7.27 -6.62
CA PHE A 291 -5.04 6.79 -5.39
C PHE A 291 -6.04 6.37 -4.31
N THR A 292 -7.17 7.08 -4.19
CA THR A 292 -8.25 6.69 -3.26
C THR A 292 -8.84 5.33 -3.65
N THR A 293 -9.10 5.10 -4.95
CA THR A 293 -9.60 3.83 -5.46
C THR A 293 -8.59 2.70 -5.23
N MET A 294 -7.30 2.93 -5.48
CA MET A 294 -6.24 1.95 -5.23
C MET A 294 -6.15 1.56 -3.75
N ASN A 295 -6.22 2.54 -2.85
CA ASN A 295 -6.23 2.30 -1.40
C ASN A 295 -7.48 1.51 -0.95
N ASN A 296 -8.64 1.80 -1.53
CA ASN A 296 -9.86 1.05 -1.26
C ASN A 296 -9.73 -0.41 -1.74
N VAL A 297 -9.20 -0.62 -2.95
CA VAL A 297 -8.96 -1.95 -3.49
C VAL A 297 -7.95 -2.74 -2.64
N GLU A 298 -6.86 -2.09 -2.21
CA GLU A 298 -5.93 -2.66 -1.23
C GLU A 298 -6.67 -3.08 0.04
N MET A 299 -7.50 -2.21 0.60
CA MET A 299 -8.22 -2.51 1.84
C MET A 299 -9.13 -3.74 1.67
N VAL A 300 -9.85 -3.83 0.55
CA VAL A 300 -10.67 -5.00 0.21
C VAL A 300 -9.80 -6.25 0.08
N ALA A 301 -8.65 -6.16 -0.59
CA ALA A 301 -7.70 -7.27 -0.72
C ALA A 301 -7.22 -7.77 0.64
N ARG A 302 -6.92 -6.87 1.58
CA ARG A 302 -6.50 -7.22 2.95
C ARG A 302 -7.62 -7.87 3.75
N VAL A 303 -8.82 -7.31 3.69
CA VAL A 303 -10.02 -7.83 4.38
C VAL A 303 -10.38 -9.24 3.92
N ILE A 304 -10.23 -9.53 2.63
CA ILE A 304 -10.49 -10.87 2.08
C ILE A 304 -9.28 -11.79 2.31
N GLY A 305 -8.07 -11.28 2.09
CA GLY A 305 -6.81 -12.02 2.14
C GLY A 305 -6.51 -12.61 3.51
N GLY A 306 -6.75 -11.87 4.59
CA GLY A 306 -6.51 -12.37 5.95
C GLY A 306 -7.29 -13.67 6.27
N PRO A 307 -8.64 -13.68 6.20
CA PRO A 307 -9.44 -14.88 6.44
C PRO A 307 -9.18 -16.03 5.47
N VAL A 308 -9.00 -15.74 4.17
CA VAL A 308 -8.73 -16.76 3.16
C VAL A 308 -7.39 -17.44 3.43
N THR A 309 -6.33 -16.65 3.69
CA THR A 309 -5.01 -17.17 4.03
C THR A 309 -5.06 -17.96 5.33
N ALA A 310 -5.76 -17.48 6.36
CA ALA A 310 -5.93 -18.20 7.62
C ALA A 310 -6.60 -19.57 7.41
N HIS A 311 -7.65 -19.63 6.58
CA HIS A 311 -8.35 -20.87 6.25
C HIS A 311 -7.43 -21.86 5.51
N ILE A 312 -6.69 -21.37 4.51
CA ILE A 312 -5.69 -22.17 3.77
C ILE A 312 -4.60 -22.68 4.71
N PHE A 313 -4.10 -21.84 5.62
CA PHE A 313 -3.07 -22.20 6.58
C PHE A 313 -3.56 -23.28 7.56
N HIS A 314 -4.82 -23.20 8.00
CA HIS A 314 -5.44 -24.21 8.85
C HIS A 314 -5.66 -25.53 8.11
N LYS A 315 -6.21 -25.50 6.89
CA LYS A 315 -6.49 -26.69 6.09
C LYS A 315 -5.21 -27.35 5.54
N GLY A 316 -4.16 -26.56 5.32
CA GLY A 316 -2.86 -27.01 4.83
C GLY A 316 -1.97 -27.65 5.90
N ARG A 317 -2.48 -27.97 7.09
CA ARG A 317 -1.67 -28.64 8.13
C ARG A 317 -1.56 -30.13 7.82
N LYS A 318 -0.37 -30.68 8.07
CA LYS A 318 -0.12 -32.12 8.02
C LYS A 318 -0.80 -32.83 9.20
N PRO A 319 -0.93 -34.18 9.17
CA PRO A 319 -1.51 -34.94 10.27
C PRO A 319 -0.75 -34.78 11.60
N ASP A 320 0.55 -34.47 11.53
CA ASP A 320 1.42 -34.16 12.68
C ASP A 320 1.20 -32.73 13.25
N GLY A 321 0.28 -31.96 12.64
CA GLY A 321 0.01 -30.59 13.01
C GLY A 321 1.04 -29.59 12.49
N THR A 322 2.06 -29.97 11.71
CA THR A 322 3.02 -29.01 11.15
C THR A 322 2.43 -28.29 9.92
N PRO A 323 2.61 -26.96 9.78
CA PRO A 323 2.13 -26.24 8.62
C PRO A 323 2.99 -26.58 7.40
N THR A 324 2.35 -26.96 6.29
CA THR A 324 3.07 -27.20 5.01
C THR A 324 3.54 -25.91 4.35
N GLY A 325 2.96 -24.76 4.69
CA GLY A 325 3.24 -23.48 4.04
C GLY A 325 2.52 -23.30 2.69
N ILE A 326 1.48 -24.09 2.40
CA ILE A 326 0.70 -23.99 1.14
C ILE A 326 0.16 -22.58 0.89
N ALA A 327 -0.13 -21.80 1.94
CA ALA A 327 -0.54 -20.40 1.79
C ALA A 327 0.49 -19.54 1.04
N PHE A 328 1.79 -19.80 1.24
CA PHE A 328 2.87 -19.10 0.53
C PHE A 328 2.98 -19.57 -0.91
N LEU A 329 2.76 -20.86 -1.19
CA LEU A 329 2.72 -21.37 -2.55
C LEU A 329 1.56 -20.74 -3.35
N ILE A 330 0.37 -20.63 -2.75
CA ILE A 330 -0.78 -19.97 -3.38
C ILE A 330 -0.48 -18.49 -3.63
N SER A 331 0.19 -17.81 -2.71
CA SER A 331 0.60 -16.41 -2.87
C SER A 331 1.60 -16.22 -4.02
N SER A 332 2.55 -17.15 -4.16
CA SER A 332 3.50 -17.20 -5.29
C SER A 332 2.78 -17.43 -6.63
N ILE A 333 1.88 -18.42 -6.69
CA ILE A 333 1.09 -18.69 -7.91
C ILE A 333 0.23 -17.47 -8.27
N ASN A 334 -0.40 -16.84 -7.28
CA ASN A 334 -1.20 -15.64 -7.47
C ASN A 334 -0.39 -14.51 -8.12
N GLN A 335 0.83 -14.25 -7.62
CA GLN A 335 1.73 -13.26 -8.21
C GLN A 335 2.17 -13.62 -9.62
N LEU A 336 2.43 -14.91 -9.88
CA LEU A 336 2.78 -15.38 -11.22
C LEU A 336 1.64 -15.18 -12.21
N VAL A 337 0.39 -15.43 -11.81
CA VAL A 337 -0.81 -15.14 -12.61
C VAL A 337 -0.90 -13.65 -12.91
N PHE A 338 -0.69 -12.77 -11.92
CA PHE A 338 -0.72 -11.34 -12.19
C PHE A 338 0.41 -10.87 -13.09
N PHE A 339 1.60 -11.44 -12.95
CA PHE A 339 2.71 -11.23 -13.88
C PHE A 339 2.35 -11.63 -15.31
N THR A 340 1.76 -12.82 -15.53
CA THR A 340 1.37 -13.25 -16.88
C THR A 340 0.26 -12.39 -17.46
N THR A 341 -0.70 -11.93 -16.65
CA THR A 341 -1.72 -10.99 -17.12
C THR A 341 -1.12 -9.66 -17.56
N LEU A 342 -0.15 -9.12 -16.82
CA LEU A 342 0.53 -7.87 -17.21
C LEU A 342 1.34 -8.02 -18.49
N LEU A 343 2.04 -9.16 -18.68
CA LEU A 343 2.76 -9.43 -19.92
C LEU A 343 1.82 -9.60 -21.12
N ALA A 344 0.72 -10.33 -20.95
CA ALA A 344 -0.27 -10.52 -22.00
C ALA A 344 -0.85 -9.18 -22.49
N LEU A 345 -1.00 -8.21 -21.59
CA LEU A 345 -1.52 -6.89 -21.93
C LEU A 345 -0.53 -6.02 -22.67
N VAL A 346 0.74 -6.08 -22.29
CA VAL A 346 1.78 -5.40 -23.08
C VAL A 346 1.89 -6.03 -24.45
N TRP A 347 1.76 -7.35 -24.55
CA TRP A 347 1.71 -8.01 -25.85
C TRP A 347 0.53 -7.51 -26.69
N ILE A 348 -0.69 -7.50 -26.14
CA ILE A 348 -1.89 -7.01 -26.85
C ILE A 348 -1.69 -5.56 -27.30
N ARG A 349 -1.15 -4.69 -26.44
CA ARG A 349 -0.93 -3.29 -26.83
C ARG A 349 0.16 -3.10 -27.86
N LEU A 350 1.24 -3.88 -27.81
CA LEU A 350 2.27 -3.83 -28.85
C LEU A 350 1.72 -4.28 -30.20
N VAL A 351 0.75 -5.21 -30.19
CA VAL A 351 0.02 -5.62 -31.40
C VAL A 351 -0.91 -4.50 -31.87
N ASP A 352 -1.72 -3.92 -30.99
CA ASP A 352 -2.62 -2.80 -31.34
C ASP A 352 -1.85 -1.58 -31.88
N GLU A 353 -0.72 -1.21 -31.27
CA GLU A 353 0.15 -0.11 -31.75
C GLU A 353 0.79 -0.43 -33.11
N GLY A 354 1.07 -1.71 -33.38
CA GLY A 354 1.56 -2.18 -34.67
C GLY A 354 0.49 -2.10 -35.76
N ASP A 355 -0.73 -2.53 -35.45
CA ASP A 355 -1.88 -2.48 -36.35
C ASP A 355 -2.31 -1.03 -36.64
N GLU A 356 -2.28 -0.13 -35.65
CA GLU A 356 -2.55 1.29 -35.84
C GLU A 356 -1.48 1.98 -36.70
N ARG A 357 -0.20 1.63 -36.52
CA ARG A 357 0.88 2.14 -37.37
C ARG A 357 0.73 1.65 -38.80
N GLY A 358 0.47 0.36 -39.00
CA GLY A 358 0.22 -0.21 -40.34
C GLY A 358 -0.95 0.46 -41.04
N ARG A 359 -2.06 0.72 -40.34
CA ARG A 359 -3.21 1.43 -40.91
C ARG A 359 -2.92 2.88 -41.26
N ARG A 360 -2.04 3.57 -40.52
CA ARG A 360 -1.62 4.94 -40.86
C ARG A 360 -0.71 4.96 -42.08
N GLU A 361 0.21 4.02 -42.18
CA GLU A 361 1.09 3.85 -43.34
C GLU A 361 0.26 3.55 -44.60
N GLU A 362 -0.74 2.65 -44.53
CA GLU A 362 -1.66 2.39 -45.65
C GLU A 362 -2.49 3.62 -46.09
N ILE A 363 -2.89 4.48 -45.15
CA ILE A 363 -3.62 5.72 -45.46
C ILE A 363 -2.69 6.74 -46.13
N GLU A 364 -1.46 6.87 -45.64
CA GLU A 364 -0.46 7.78 -46.23
C GLU A 364 -0.01 7.32 -47.62
N GLU A 365 0.15 6.01 -47.84
CA GLU A 365 0.46 5.43 -49.14
C GLU A 365 -0.70 5.65 -50.12
N GLY A 366 -1.94 5.38 -49.70
CA GLY A 366 -3.13 5.61 -50.53
C GLY A 366 -3.41 7.08 -50.85
N ASP A 367 -3.06 8.01 -49.96
CA ASP A 367 -3.13 9.46 -50.24
C ASP A 367 -2.00 9.94 -51.17
N SER A 368 -0.85 9.26 -51.18
CA SER A 368 0.26 9.55 -52.09
C SER A 368 -0.02 9.10 -53.52
N GLU A 369 -0.58 7.91 -53.71
CA GLU A 369 -0.97 7.39 -55.04
C GLU A 369 -2.08 8.27 -55.67
N ARG A 370 -3.07 8.71 -54.88
CA ARG A 370 -4.11 9.64 -55.37
C ARG A 370 -3.58 11.01 -55.78
N ARG A 371 -2.46 11.46 -55.21
CA ARG A 371 -1.82 12.72 -55.60
C ARG A 371 -1.04 12.57 -56.90
N GLU A 372 -0.38 11.43 -57.12
CA GLU A 372 0.28 11.13 -58.40
C GLU A 372 -0.72 10.99 -59.56
N GLU A 373 -1.88 10.33 -59.33
CA GLU A 373 -2.95 10.23 -60.35
C GLU A 373 -3.62 11.58 -60.66
N ALA A 374 -3.56 12.57 -59.76
CA ALA A 374 -4.14 13.89 -59.99
C ALA A 374 -3.22 14.85 -60.77
N ASP A 375 -1.92 14.57 -60.80
CA ASP A 375 -0.90 15.34 -61.51
C ASP A 375 -0.55 14.76 -62.91
N THR A 376 -1.15 13.63 -63.29
CA THR A 376 -1.09 13.04 -64.65
C THR A 376 -2.35 13.34 -65.45
#